data_AF-A0A067MES6-F1
#
_entry.id   AF-A0A067MES6-F1
#
_cell.length_a   1.000
_cell.length_b   1.000
_cell.length_c   1.000
_cell.angle_alpha   90.00
_cell.angle_beta   90.00
_cell.angle_gamma   90.00
#
_symmetry.space_group_name_H-M   'P 1'
#
loop_
_entity.id
_entity.type
_entity.pdbx_description
1 polymer ?
#
loop_
_entity_poly.entity_id
_entity_poly.type
_entity_poly.pdbx_seq_one_letter_code
_entity_poly.pdbx_strand_id
1 'polypeptide(L)'
;MRLDHIVTLTFLLSATSALAGHNCKCQDANGQYNGLTNECCGENGQGACIRYYPGPNNQCTSPTNCIDSGQFVQCCQRYGVGGAYCWD
;
A
#
# COMPACT_ATOMS: atom_id res chain seq x y z
N MET A 1 4.36 -39.74 20.33
CA MET A 1 4.66 -39.33 18.95
C MET A 1 4.07 -37.94 18.78
N ARG A 2 4.92 -36.94 18.52
CA ARG A 2 4.53 -35.53 18.39
C ARG A 2 3.84 -35.34 17.04
N LEU A 3 2.68 -34.69 17.03
CA LEU A 3 1.95 -34.33 15.82
C LEU A 3 2.50 -32.98 15.36
N ASP A 4 3.38 -32.99 14.36
CA ASP A 4 3.92 -31.78 13.75
C ASP A 4 2.90 -31.23 12.74
N HIS A 5 2.25 -30.11 13.08
CA HIS A 5 1.34 -29.41 12.18
C HIS A 5 2.14 -28.57 11.17
N ILE A 6 2.23 -29.07 9.94
CA ILE A 6 2.81 -28.34 8.81
C ILE A 6 1.80 -27.27 8.37
N VAL A 7 2.10 -25.99 8.66
CA VAL A 7 1.34 -24.84 8.15
C VAL A 7 1.89 -24.50 6.77
N THR A 8 1.19 -24.94 5.71
CA THR A 8 1.53 -24.59 4.34
C THR A 8 0.99 -23.19 4.02
N LEU A 9 1.87 -22.19 4.01
CA LEU A 9 1.54 -20.81 3.64
C LEU A 9 1.65 -20.66 2.11
N THR A 10 0.51 -20.69 1.42
CA THR A 10 0.44 -20.48 -0.04
C THR A 10 0.53 -18.98 -0.34
N PHE A 11 1.71 -18.51 -0.75
CA PHE A 11 1.85 -17.18 -1.36
C PHE A 11 1.38 -17.23 -2.81
N LEU A 12 0.17 -16.75 -3.08
CA LEU A 12 -0.28 -16.47 -4.44
C LEU A 12 0.41 -15.19 -4.93
N LEU A 13 1.51 -15.34 -5.65
CA LEU A 13 2.21 -14.26 -6.34
C LEU A 13 1.55 -14.03 -7.72
N SER A 14 0.50 -13.23 -7.77
CA SER A 14 -0.07 -12.78 -9.04
C SER A 14 0.74 -11.59 -9.57
N ALA A 15 1.69 -11.87 -10.46
CA ALA A 15 2.41 -10.85 -11.23
C ALA A 15 1.50 -10.30 -12.33
N THR A 16 0.91 -9.13 -12.11
CA THR A 16 0.19 -8.38 -13.15
C THR A 16 1.12 -7.34 -13.77
N SER A 17 1.34 -7.51 -15.07
CA SER A 17 1.87 -6.60 -16.09
C SER A 17 2.27 -5.18 -15.66
N ALA A 18 3.55 -4.85 -15.86
CA ALA A 18 4.12 -3.53 -15.69
C ALA A 18 3.55 -2.50 -16.70
N LEU A 19 2.46 -1.84 -16.33
CA LEU A 19 2.49 -0.37 -16.34
C LEU A 19 3.27 -0.01 -15.08
N ALA A 20 4.39 0.69 -15.19
CA ALA A 20 5.21 1.10 -14.04
C ALA A 20 4.44 2.11 -13.18
N GLY A 21 3.45 1.60 -12.44
CA GLY A 21 2.68 2.35 -11.48
C GLY A 21 3.31 2.25 -10.10
N HIS A 22 3.03 3.23 -9.25
CA HIS A 22 3.43 3.20 -7.85
C HIS A 22 2.21 2.94 -6.99
N ASN A 23 2.40 2.19 -5.92
CA ASN A 23 1.38 1.76 -5.01
C ASN A 23 1.80 2.10 -3.59
N CYS A 24 0.89 2.63 -2.76
CA CYS A 24 1.14 2.88 -1.35
C CYS A 24 -0.07 2.54 -0.48
N LYS A 25 0.19 2.06 0.74
CA LYS A 25 -0.83 1.72 1.73
C LYS A 25 -0.36 2.07 3.14
N CYS A 26 -1.22 2.68 3.95
CA CYS A 26 -0.95 2.80 5.38
C CYS A 26 -1.05 1.40 6.01
N GLN A 27 0.10 0.85 6.37
CA GLN A 27 0.23 -0.51 6.87
C GLN A 27 1.47 -0.58 7.77
N ASP A 28 1.30 -1.22 8.92
CA ASP A 28 2.37 -1.49 9.87
C ASP A 28 2.23 -2.90 10.48
N ALA A 29 2.98 -3.18 11.55
CA ALA A 29 2.95 -4.48 12.24
C ALA A 29 1.59 -4.83 12.87
N ASN A 30 0.71 -3.85 13.11
CA ASN A 30 -0.61 -4.03 13.72
C ASN A 30 -1.71 -4.25 12.68
N GLY A 31 -1.48 -3.90 11.41
CA GLY A 31 -2.42 -4.20 10.33
C GLY A 31 -2.44 -3.20 9.18
N GLN A 32 -3.52 -3.29 8.39
CA GLN A 32 -3.79 -2.45 7.23
C GLN A 32 -4.87 -1.42 7.55
N TYR A 33 -4.62 -0.16 7.23
CA TYR A 33 -5.49 0.96 7.56
C TYR A 33 -6.10 1.55 6.28
N ASN A 34 -7.09 0.86 5.73
CA ASN A 34 -7.71 1.21 4.44
C ASN A 34 -8.33 2.62 4.43
N GLY A 35 -8.99 3.02 5.53
CA GLY A 35 -9.54 4.38 5.66
C GLY A 35 -8.46 5.45 5.58
N LEU A 36 -7.35 5.27 6.32
CA LEU A 36 -6.21 6.19 6.27
C LEU A 36 -5.48 6.14 4.94
N THR A 37 -5.48 4.99 4.27
CA THR A 37 -4.92 4.87 2.92
C THR A 37 -5.71 5.73 1.93
N ASN A 38 -7.04 5.80 2.05
CA ASN A 38 -7.86 6.71 1.23
C ASN A 38 -7.51 8.18 1.49
N GLU A 39 -7.46 8.59 2.76
CA GLU A 39 -7.13 9.96 3.14
C GLU A 39 -5.73 10.36 2.64
N CYS A 40 -4.73 9.54 2.93
CA CYS A 40 -3.36 9.78 2.50
C CYS A 40 -3.19 9.69 0.99
N CYS A 41 -4.00 8.89 0.28
CA CYS A 41 -4.04 8.93 -1.18
C CYS A 41 -4.54 10.28 -1.67
N GLY A 42 -5.58 10.86 -1.05
CA GLY A 42 -6.09 12.19 -1.40
C GLY A 42 -5.06 13.31 -1.19
N GLU A 43 -4.25 13.23 -0.14
CA GLU A 43 -3.24 14.24 0.18
C GLU A 43 -1.90 14.08 -0.56
N ASN A 44 -1.61 12.87 -1.04
CA ASN A 44 -0.37 12.58 -1.75
C ASN A 44 -0.46 12.96 -3.22
N GLY A 45 0.65 13.34 -3.84
CA GLY A 45 0.69 13.64 -5.26
C GLY A 45 0.48 15.12 -5.56
N GLN A 46 1.33 15.65 -6.44
CA GLN A 46 1.34 17.05 -6.84
C GLN A 46 0.92 17.24 -8.29
N GLY A 47 0.30 18.38 -8.61
CA GLY A 47 -0.01 18.79 -9.98
C GLY A 47 -0.84 17.75 -10.75
N ALA A 48 -0.32 17.30 -11.88
CA ALA A 48 -0.97 16.34 -12.78
C ALA A 48 -0.86 14.86 -12.33
N CYS A 49 -0.66 14.62 -11.03
CA CYS A 49 -0.50 13.27 -10.51
C CYS A 49 -1.80 12.46 -10.63
N ILE A 50 -1.82 11.51 -11.57
CA ILE A 50 -2.91 10.56 -11.74
C ILE A 50 -2.73 9.45 -10.70
N ARG A 51 -3.66 9.40 -9.75
CA ARG A 51 -3.73 8.37 -8.72
C ARG A 51 -5.19 8.07 -8.40
N TYR A 52 -5.46 6.88 -7.90
CA TYR A 52 -6.78 6.47 -7.50
C TYR A 52 -6.74 5.52 -6.31
N TYR A 53 -7.88 5.49 -5.62
CA TYR A 53 -8.18 4.57 -4.53
C TYR A 53 -9.67 4.18 -4.64
N PRO A 54 -10.07 2.93 -4.33
CA PRO A 54 -9.21 1.82 -3.96
C PRO A 54 -8.58 1.13 -5.19
N GLY A 55 -7.31 0.75 -5.06
CA GLY A 55 -6.67 -0.24 -5.94
C GLY A 55 -7.06 -1.68 -5.58
N PRO A 56 -6.53 -2.69 -6.31
CA PRO A 56 -6.89 -4.10 -6.16
C PRO A 56 -6.80 -4.67 -4.74
N ASN A 57 -5.93 -4.11 -3.90
CA ASN A 57 -5.65 -4.50 -2.53
C ASN A 57 -5.94 -3.36 -1.53
N ASN A 58 -6.87 -2.44 -1.83
CA ASN A 58 -7.10 -1.22 -1.03
C ASN A 58 -5.84 -0.36 -0.87
N GLN A 59 -5.04 -0.26 -1.93
CA GLN A 59 -3.90 0.67 -1.98
C GLN A 59 -4.24 1.92 -2.77
N CYS A 60 -3.53 3.00 -2.50
CA CYS A 60 -3.42 4.11 -3.43
C CYS A 60 -2.58 3.65 -4.62
N THR A 61 -3.09 3.77 -5.84
CA THR A 61 -2.39 3.36 -7.07
C THR A 61 -2.19 4.55 -7.98
N SER A 62 -0.98 4.73 -8.51
CA SER A 62 -0.69 5.73 -9.54
C SER A 62 -0.08 5.05 -10.76
N PRO A 63 -0.75 5.01 -11.92
CA PRO A 63 -0.18 4.46 -13.15
C PRO A 63 0.98 5.29 -13.71
N THR A 64 1.16 6.52 -13.22
CA THR A 64 2.21 7.45 -13.66
C THR A 64 3.37 7.57 -12.67
N ASN A 65 3.45 6.67 -11.68
CA ASN A 65 4.48 6.66 -10.64
C ASN A 65 4.68 8.04 -9.96
N CYS A 66 3.59 8.72 -9.64
CA CYS A 66 3.64 10.09 -9.08
C CYS A 66 3.36 10.17 -7.58
N ILE A 67 3.15 9.02 -6.93
CA ILE A 67 2.97 8.98 -5.48
C ILE A 67 4.33 9.12 -4.82
N ASP A 68 4.47 10.10 -3.92
CA ASP A 68 5.68 10.27 -3.11
C ASP A 68 5.60 9.37 -1.87
N SER A 69 6.38 8.29 -1.85
CA SER A 69 6.45 7.35 -0.73
C SER A 69 6.76 8.03 0.61
N GLY A 70 7.65 9.03 0.64
CA GLY A 70 8.04 9.73 1.87
C GLY A 70 6.90 10.55 2.43
N GLN A 71 6.21 11.32 1.59
CA GLN A 71 5.01 12.07 1.94
C GLN A 71 3.88 11.12 2.38
N PHE A 72 3.75 9.96 1.74
CA PHE A 72 2.74 8.96 2.10
C PHE A 72 2.99 8.39 3.50
N VAL A 73 4.24 8.01 3.79
CA VAL A 73 4.66 7.56 5.13
C VAL A 73 4.38 8.63 6.19
N GLN A 74 4.74 9.89 5.92
CA GLN A 74 4.49 11.00 6.85
C GLN A 74 3.00 11.21 7.11
N CYS A 75 2.16 11.08 6.07
CA CYS A 75 0.71 11.15 6.24
C CYS A 75 0.20 10.03 7.16
N CYS A 76 0.60 8.77 6.93
CA CYS A 76 0.20 7.66 7.78
C CYS A 76 0.66 7.85 9.24
N GLN A 77 1.89 8.34 9.44
CA GLN A 77 2.46 8.62 10.76
C GLN A 77 1.74 9.75 11.50
N ARG A 78 1.24 10.77 10.79
CA ARG A 78 0.43 11.85 11.39
C ARG A 78 -0.87 11.33 12.02
N TYR A 79 -1.41 10.22 11.49
CA TYR A 79 -2.58 9.54 12.05
C TYR A 79 -2.23 8.44 13.06
N GLY A 80 -0.95 8.28 13.43
CA GLY A 80 -0.48 7.32 14.43
C GLY A 80 -0.18 5.91 13.89
N VAL A 81 -0.16 5.72 12.57
CA VAL A 81 0.28 4.45 11.96
C VAL A 81 1.80 4.41 11.91
N GLY A 82 2.40 3.25 12.18
CA GLY A 82 3.86 3.07 12.22
C GLY A 82 4.58 3.36 10.89
N GLY A 83 3.86 3.34 9.77
CA GLY A 83 4.39 3.72 8.46
C GLY A 83 3.44 3.42 7.30
N ALA A 84 4.03 3.32 6.12
CA ALA A 84 3.36 2.89 4.90
C ALA A 84 4.14 1.79 4.21
N TYR A 85 3.44 0.90 3.53
CA TYR A 85 4.02 -0.05 2.59
C TYR A 85 3.80 0.48 1.18
N CYS A 86 4.90 0.76 0.47
CA CYS A 86 4.88 1.22 -0.91
C CYS A 86 5.67 0.27 -1.81
N TRP A 87 5.19 0.08 -3.04
CA TRP A 87 5.78 -0.81 -4.04
C TRP A 87 5.42 -0.34 -5.45
N ASP A 88 6.13 -0.85 -6.45
CA ASP A 88 5.81 -0.65 -7.86
C ASP A 88 4.98 -1.82 -8.40
#